data_AF-A0A968VWT1-F1
#
_entry.id   AF-A0A968VWT1-F1
#
_cell.length_a   1.000
_cell.length_b   1.000
_cell.length_c   1.000
_cell.angle_alpha   90.00
_cell.angle_beta   90.00
_cell.angle_gamma   90.00
#
_symmetry.space_group_name_H-M   'P 1'
#
loop_
_entity.id
_entity.type
_entity.pdbx_description
1 polymer ?
#
loop_
_entity_poly.entity_id
_entity_poly.type
_entity_poly.pdbx_seq_one_letter_code
_entity_poly.pdbx_strand_id
1 'polypeptide(L)'
;MDILKKESLKNIILNRHSTYNKEFITGKKIDDDVIKEILELAVWAPTHKLTQPWHFVVFANQGVSTFFMKQKEIYLQITLRERVSAIKLENTTTRQRKPRM
;
A
#
# COMPACT_ATOMS: atom_id res chain seq x y z
N MET A 1 -5.20 -5.74 -33.62
CA MET A 1 -4.69 -5.69 -32.24
C MET A 1 -5.59 -6.56 -31.41
N ASP A 2 -5.08 -7.69 -30.94
CA ASP A 2 -5.80 -8.58 -30.05
C ASP A 2 -6.06 -7.83 -28.75
N ILE A 3 -7.31 -7.45 -28.53
CA ILE A 3 -7.77 -6.92 -27.25
C ILE A 3 -7.52 -8.06 -26.27
N LEU A 4 -6.41 -7.98 -25.51
CA LEU A 4 -6.10 -8.78 -24.31
C LEU A 4 -7.39 -9.43 -23.83
N LYS A 5 -7.56 -10.75 -24.11
CA LYS A 5 -8.84 -11.47 -24.05
C LYS A 5 -9.76 -10.81 -23.05
N LYS A 6 -10.80 -10.10 -23.51
CA LYS A 6 -11.68 -9.24 -22.69
C LYS A 6 -12.07 -9.86 -21.33
N GLU A 7 -12.20 -11.18 -21.31
CA GLU A 7 -12.44 -12.00 -20.13
C GLU A 7 -11.35 -11.91 -19.04
N SER A 8 -10.06 -11.88 -19.43
CA SER A 8 -8.91 -11.72 -18.53
C SER A 8 -8.93 -10.37 -17.81
N LEU A 9 -9.14 -9.26 -18.53
CA LEU A 9 -9.19 -7.92 -17.94
C LEU A 9 -10.40 -7.77 -16.99
N LYS A 10 -11.57 -8.26 -17.40
CA LYS A 10 -12.77 -8.28 -16.57
C LYS A 10 -12.52 -9.02 -15.25
N ASN A 11 -11.86 -10.18 -15.31
CA ASN A 11 -11.53 -10.97 -14.12
C ASN A 11 -10.52 -10.24 -13.21
N ILE A 12 -9.52 -9.57 -13.77
CA ILE A 12 -8.56 -8.77 -12.98
C ILE A 12 -9.31 -7.66 -12.21
N ILE A 13 -10.19 -6.92 -12.90
CA ILE A 13 -10.93 -5.81 -12.30
C ILE A 13 -11.87 -6.29 -11.20
N LEU A 14 -12.63 -7.38 -11.44
CA LEU A 14 -13.61 -7.90 -10.48
C LEU A 14 -12.96 -8.51 -9.23
N ASN A 15 -11.79 -9.13 -9.37
CA ASN A 15 -11.10 -9.76 -8.25
C ASN A 15 -10.20 -8.80 -7.45
N ARG A 16 -9.95 -7.59 -7.96
CA ARG A 16 -9.18 -6.57 -7.24
C ARG A 16 -9.96 -6.09 -6.02
N HIS A 17 -9.45 -6.40 -4.84
CA HIS A 17 -9.99 -5.96 -3.55
C HIS A 17 -8.90 -5.24 -2.74
N SER A 18 -9.32 -4.55 -1.69
CA SER A 18 -8.38 -3.94 -0.73
C SER A 18 -7.77 -5.04 0.14
N THR A 19 -6.45 -5.24 0.05
CA THR A 19 -5.71 -6.18 0.90
C THR A 19 -5.21 -5.47 2.15
N TYR A 20 -5.43 -6.07 3.33
CA TYR A 20 -4.99 -5.51 4.60
C TYR A 20 -3.64 -6.09 5.06
N ASN A 21 -2.94 -5.39 5.96
CA ASN A 21 -1.62 -5.79 6.47
C ASN A 21 -1.51 -7.27 6.91
N LYS A 22 -2.59 -7.82 7.50
CA LYS A 22 -2.67 -9.21 7.99
C LYS A 22 -2.64 -10.28 6.88
N GLU A 23 -2.96 -9.89 5.65
CA GLU A 23 -3.01 -10.78 4.48
C GLU A 23 -1.67 -10.85 3.75
N PHE A 24 -0.77 -9.89 3.98
CA PHE A 24 0.59 -9.95 3.45
C PHE A 24 1.42 -11.03 4.16
N ILE A 25 2.34 -11.64 3.41
CA ILE A 25 3.28 -12.62 3.95
C ILE A 25 4.36 -11.86 4.73
N THR A 26 4.41 -12.04 6.05
CA THR A 26 5.39 -11.39 6.92
C THR A 26 6.81 -11.72 6.48
N GLY A 27 7.62 -10.69 6.25
CA GLY A 27 9.03 -10.83 5.88
C GLY A 27 9.27 -11.02 4.38
N LYS A 28 8.22 -11.26 3.58
CA LYS A 28 8.34 -11.34 2.13
C LYS A 28 8.47 -9.94 1.52
N LYS A 29 9.56 -9.71 0.79
CA LYS A 29 9.75 -8.54 -0.05
C LYS A 29 9.14 -8.81 -1.44
N ILE A 30 8.57 -7.78 -2.07
CA ILE A 30 8.21 -7.79 -3.48
C ILE A 30 9.44 -7.33 -4.27
N ASP A 31 9.78 -8.03 -5.35
CA ASP A 31 10.95 -7.70 -6.16
C ASP A 31 10.84 -6.28 -6.74
N ASP A 32 11.98 -5.58 -6.79
CA ASP A 32 12.00 -4.16 -7.15
C ASP A 32 11.55 -3.95 -8.62
N ASP A 33 11.81 -4.93 -9.50
CA ASP A 33 11.36 -4.92 -10.90
C ASP A 33 9.84 -4.94 -11.02
N VAL A 34 9.16 -5.72 -10.17
CA VAL A 34 7.69 -5.77 -10.14
C VAL A 34 7.12 -4.42 -9.69
N ILE A 35 7.73 -3.80 -8.68
CA ILE A 35 7.32 -2.47 -8.22
C ILE A 35 7.54 -1.43 -9.33
N LYS A 36 8.67 -1.50 -10.02
CA LYS A 36 8.98 -0.60 -11.13
C LYS A 36 7.97 -0.72 -12.27
N GLU A 37 7.63 -1.94 -12.68
CA GLU A 37 6.62 -2.20 -13.71
C GLU A 37 5.26 -1.59 -13.32
N ILE A 38 4.84 -1.75 -12.05
CA ILE A 38 3.58 -1.15 -11.55
C ILE A 38 3.62 0.39 -11.63
N LEU A 39 4.74 1.01 -11.26
CA LEU A 39 4.89 2.47 -11.31
C LEU A 39 4.92 2.99 -12.75
N GLU A 40 5.55 2.26 -13.66
CA GLU A 40 5.53 2.58 -15.10
C GLU A 40 4.11 2.53 -15.65
N LEU A 41 3.33 1.51 -15.29
CA LEU A 41 1.90 1.43 -15.63
C LEU A 41 1.09 2.59 -15.03
N ALA A 42 1.42 3.04 -13.81
CA ALA A 42 0.73 4.15 -13.16
C ALA A 42 0.94 5.50 -13.88
N VAL A 43 2.07 5.70 -14.56
CA VAL A 43 2.35 6.91 -15.35
C VAL A 43 1.37 7.06 -16.53
N TRP A 44 0.85 5.95 -17.05
CA TRP A 44 -0.13 5.95 -18.15
C TRP A 44 -1.56 6.30 -17.72
N ALA A 45 -1.79 6.57 -16.44
CA ALA A 45 -3.07 7.11 -16.01
C ALA A 45 -3.37 8.45 -16.72
N PRO A 46 -4.62 8.72 -17.11
CA PRO A 46 -4.96 9.98 -17.77
C PRO A 46 -4.91 11.16 -16.77
N THR A 47 -4.35 12.28 -17.21
CA THR A 47 -4.44 13.56 -16.51
C THR A 47 -5.02 14.64 -17.40
N HIS A 48 -5.73 15.58 -16.77
CA HIS A 48 -6.12 16.81 -17.46
C HIS A 48 -4.87 17.53 -17.98
N LYS A 49 -4.88 17.90 -19.27
CA LYS A 49 -3.75 18.52 -19.98
C LYS A 49 -2.46 17.68 -20.02
N LEU A 50 -2.52 16.37 -19.76
CA LEU A 50 -1.38 15.46 -19.79
C LEU A 50 -0.18 15.95 -18.94
N THR A 51 -0.45 16.61 -17.82
CA THR A 51 0.61 17.19 -16.98
C THR A 51 1.41 16.16 -16.20
N GLN A 52 0.90 14.93 -16.07
CA GLN A 52 1.55 13.82 -15.39
C GLN A 52 2.19 14.22 -14.03
N PRO A 53 1.44 14.86 -13.11
CA PRO A 53 2.01 15.49 -11.91
C PRO A 53 2.35 14.47 -10.80
N TRP A 54 2.41 13.19 -11.13
CA TRP A 54 2.65 12.12 -10.17
C TRP A 54 4.11 12.13 -9.72
N HIS A 55 4.31 12.01 -8.41
CA HIS A 55 5.61 11.76 -7.82
C HIS A 55 5.48 10.56 -6.88
N PHE A 56 6.19 9.49 -7.19
CA PHE A 56 6.12 8.25 -6.42
C PHE A 56 7.37 8.12 -5.53
N VAL A 57 7.16 7.95 -4.22
CA VAL A 57 8.22 7.69 -3.25
C VAL A 57 8.01 6.29 -2.69
N VAL A 58 9.00 5.42 -2.86
CA VAL A 58 8.95 4.02 -2.39
C VAL A 58 9.75 3.88 -1.11
N PHE A 59 9.08 3.50 -0.03
CA PHE A 59 9.74 3.10 1.21
C PHE A 59 10.05 1.60 1.17
N ALA A 60 11.33 1.24 1.14
CA ALA A 60 11.79 -0.16 1.13
C ALA A 60 12.74 -0.43 2.30
N ASN A 61 12.90 -1.72 2.66
CA ASN A 61 13.81 -2.17 3.73
C ASN A 61 13.59 -1.39 5.04
N GLN A 62 14.64 -0.77 5.58
CA GLN A 62 14.59 0.06 6.80
C GLN A 62 13.68 1.29 6.65
N GLY A 63 13.47 1.78 5.42
CA GLY A 63 12.56 2.87 5.13
C GLY A 63 11.10 2.55 5.50
N VAL A 64 10.69 1.28 5.39
CA VAL A 64 9.35 0.83 5.82
C VAL A 64 9.17 1.02 7.32
N SER A 65 10.18 0.62 8.12
CA SER A 65 10.14 0.80 9.58
C SER A 65 10.13 2.28 9.96
N THR A 66 10.97 3.08 9.30
CA THR A 66 11.05 4.54 9.51
C THR A 66 9.71 5.21 9.25
N PHE A 67 9.03 4.83 8.15
CA PHE A 67 7.71 5.36 7.81
C PHE A 67 6.67 5.09 8.90
N PHE A 68 6.56 3.84 9.37
CA PHE A 68 5.58 3.49 10.40
C PHE A 68 5.89 4.13 11.75
N MET A 69 7.16 4.24 12.12
CA MET A 69 7.57 4.95 13.33
C MET A 69 7.17 6.43 13.26
N LYS A 70 7.42 7.09 12.13
CA LYS A 70 7.02 8.49 11.94
C LYS A 70 5.51 8.67 11.93
N GLN A 71 4.79 7.76 11.29
CA GLN A 71 3.33 7.75 11.31
C GLN A 71 2.78 7.63 12.73
N LYS A 72 3.36 6.75 13.56
CA LYS A 72 2.98 6.58 14.97
C LYS A 72 3.26 7.84 15.78
N GLU A 73 4.43 8.45 15.61
CA GLU A 73 4.81 9.71 16.26
C GLU A 73 3.81 10.82 15.95
N ILE A 74 3.52 11.05 14.66
CA ILE A 74 2.57 12.07 14.21
C ILE A 74 1.17 11.79 14.77
N TYR A 75 0.72 10.54 14.72
CA TYR A 75 -0.58 10.15 15.25
C TYR A 75 -0.74 10.52 16.74
N LEU A 76 0.29 10.27 17.55
CA LEU A 76 0.30 10.62 18.96
C LEU A 76 0.37 12.13 19.22
N GLN A 77 0.98 12.90 18.33
CA GLN A 77 1.05 14.37 18.43
C GLN A 77 -0.30 15.02 18.14
N ILE A 78 -1.01 14.56 17.10
CA ILE A 78 -2.25 15.23 16.64
C ILE A 78 -3.52 14.68 17.29
N THR A 79 -3.47 13.49 17.87
CA THR A 79 -4.66 12.84 18.45
C THR A 79 -4.76 13.14 19.93
N LEU A 80 -5.92 13.66 20.35
CA LEU A 80 -6.26 13.82 21.76
C LEU A 80 -6.11 12.48 22.49
N ARG A 81 -5.52 12.49 23.69
CA ARG A 81 -5.19 11.28 24.46
C ARG A 81 -6.35 10.30 24.60
N GLU A 82 -7.55 10.81 24.83
CA GLU A 82 -8.79 10.02 24.98
C GLU A 82 -9.24 9.32 23.70
N ARG A 83 -8.82 9.82 22.53
CA ARG A 83 -9.16 9.28 21.20
C ARG A 83 -8.06 8.38 20.62
N VAL A 84 -6.99 8.15 21.39
CA VAL A 84 -5.91 7.26 20.99
C VAL A 84 -6.40 5.83 21.04
N SER A 85 -6.44 5.16 19.88
CA SER A 85 -6.84 3.77 19.78
C SER A 85 -5.63 2.85 19.98
N ALA A 86 -5.68 2.02 21.02
CA ALA A 86 -4.65 1.01 21.30
C ALA A 86 -4.40 0.08 20.11
N ILE A 87 -5.46 -0.29 19.38
CA ILE A 87 -5.40 -1.15 18.19
C ILE A 87 -4.58 -0.50 17.07
N LYS A 88 -4.71 0.83 16.87
CA LYS A 88 -3.94 1.54 15.83
C LYS A 88 -2.46 1.65 16.17
N LEU A 89 -2.13 1.79 17.46
CA LEU A 89 -0.75 1.80 17.96
C LEU A 89 -0.08 0.43 17.85
N GLU A 90 -0.83 -0.63 18.09
CA GLU A 90 -0.35 -2.01 17.96
C GLU A 90 -0.06 -2.36 16.49
N ASN A 91 -0.96 -1.97 15.57
CA ASN A 91 -0.81 -2.19 14.13
C ASN A 91 0.39 -1.45 13.50
N THR A 92 0.86 -0.36 14.13
CA THR A 92 2.08 0.36 13.71
C THR A 92 3.36 -0.30 14.21
N THR A 93 3.26 -1.18 15.20
CA THR A 93 4.42 -1.78 15.88
C THR A 93 4.63 -3.25 15.47
N THR A 94 3.55 -3.96 15.15
CA THR A 94 3.60 -5.42 14.98
C THR A 94 2.96 -5.86 13.66
N ARG A 95 3.73 -6.51 12.78
CA ARG A 95 3.23 -7.28 11.62
C ARG A 95 2.61 -8.61 12.06
N GLN A 96 1.85 -8.64 13.15
CA GLN A 96 1.27 -9.89 13.65
C GLN A 96 -0.21 -10.00 13.32
N ARG A 97 -0.54 -11.18 12.80
CA ARG A 97 -1.89 -11.63 12.51
C ARG A 97 -2.69 -11.65 13.81
N LYS A 98 -3.80 -10.93 13.87
CA LYS A 98 -4.89 -11.34 14.79
C LYS A 98 -5.53 -12.60 14.21
N PRO A 99 -5.66 -13.69 14.98
CA PRO A 99 -6.46 -14.83 14.55
C PRO A 99 -7.90 -14.35 14.36
N ARG A 100 -8.53 -14.84 13.29
CA ARG A 100 -9.96 -14.62 13.09
C ARG A 100 -10.69 -15.43 14.17
N MET A 101 -11.59 -14.80 14.94
CA MET A 101 -12.70 -15.54 15.53
C MET A 101 -13.61 -16.03 14.41
#